data_AF-A0A822HD95-F1
#
_entry.id   AF-A0A822HD95-F1
#
_cell.length_a   1.000
_cell.length_b   1.000
_cell.length_c   1.000
_cell.angle_alpha   90.00
_cell.angle_beta   90.00
_cell.angle_gamma   90.00
#
_symmetry.space_group_name_H-M   'P 1'
#
loop_
_entity.id
_entity.type
_entity.pdbx_description
1 polymer ?
#
loop_
_entity_poly.entity_id
_entity_poly.type
_entity_poly.pdbx_seq_one_letter_code
_entity_poly.pdbx_strand_id
1 'polypeptide(L)' 'PDPGYIGTSKLSIGCAIMLLKENDRLPAQGGVFTPAGAFGRTSLMKYLEKEGFSFIRK' A
#
# COMPACT_ATOMS: atom_id res chain seq x y z
N PRO A 1 20.31 -5.96 -10.23
CA PRO A 1 19.07 -5.66 -9.48
C PRO A 1 17.85 -6.01 -10.34
N ASP A 2 17.05 -6.99 -9.91
CA ASP A 2 15.82 -7.36 -10.63
C ASP A 2 14.73 -6.29 -10.40
N PRO A 3 14.23 -5.63 -11.46
CA PRO A 3 13.24 -4.55 -11.31
C PRO A 3 11.96 -4.98 -10.60
N GLY A 4 11.54 -6.24 -10.78
CA GLY A 4 10.35 -6.80 -10.14
C GLY A 4 10.49 -6.93 -8.63
N TYR A 5 11.67 -7.34 -8.16
CA TYR A 5 11.95 -7.45 -6.73
C TYR A 5 11.97 -6.09 -6.04
N ILE A 6 12.53 -5.07 -6.69
CA ILE A 6 12.54 -3.70 -6.16
C ILE A 6 11.12 -3.16 -6.04
N GLY A 7 10.28 -3.35 -7.06
CA GLY A 7 8.87 -2.95 -7.03
C GLY A 7 8.09 -3.64 -5.91
N THR A 8 8.23 -4.97 -5.82
CA THR A 8 7.55 -5.78 -4.79
C THR A 8 7.96 -5.39 -3.37
N SER A 9 9.25 -5.10 -3.17
CA SER A 9 9.77 -4.65 -1.88
C SER A 9 9.17 -3.31 -1.48
N LYS A 10 9.12 -2.33 -2.40
CA LYS A 10 8.52 -1.01 -2.14
C LYS A 10 7.03 -1.11 -1.80
N LEU A 11 6.29 -1.97 -2.50
CA LEU A 11 4.87 -2.26 -2.19
C LEU A 11 4.71 -2.82 -0.77
N SER A 12 5.51 -3.83 -0.42
CA SER A 12 5.46 -4.48 0.89
C SER A 12 5.78 -3.51 2.03
N ILE A 13 6.81 -2.67 1.84
CA ILE A 13 7.19 -1.62 2.80
C ILE A 13 6.09 -0.56 2.91
N GLY A 14 5.49 -0.15 1.78
CA GLY A 14 4.36 0.78 1.77
C GLY A 14 3.20 0.26 2.61
N CYS A 15 2.82 -1.02 2.45
CA CYS A 15 1.79 -1.66 3.27
C CYS A 15 2.15 -1.63 4.76
N ALA A 16 3.39 -2.02 5.12
CA ALA A 16 3.86 -2.00 6.51
C ALA A 16 3.79 -0.58 7.13
N ILE A 17 4.16 0.45 6.37
CA ILE A 17 4.07 1.84 6.83
C ILE A 17 2.61 2.24 7.08
N MET A 18 1.67 1.85 6.22
CA MET A 18 0.24 2.13 6.44
C MET A 18 -0.28 1.42 7.68
N LEU A 19 0.11 0.16 7.90
CA LEU A 19 -0.25 -0.58 9.11
C LEU A 19 0.18 0.14 10.39
N LEU A 20 1.39 0.73 10.38
CA LEU A 20 1.96 1.39 11.54
C LEU A 20 1.47 2.84 11.73
N LYS A 21 1.23 3.58 10.65
CA LYS A 21 0.98 5.04 10.70
C LYS A 21 -0.47 5.45 10.46
N GLU A 22 -1.27 4.61 9.81
CA GLU A 22 -2.65 4.92 9.41
C GLU A 22 -3.63 3.89 9.95
N ASN A 23 -3.41 3.41 11.17
CA ASN A 23 -4.25 2.39 11.80
C ASN A 23 -5.72 2.82 11.92
N ASP A 24 -5.97 4.13 12.07
CA ASP A 24 -7.31 4.73 12.07
C ASP A 24 -8.06 4.59 10.73
N ARG A 25 -7.34 4.32 9.64
CA ARG A 25 -7.87 4.17 8.28
C ARG A 25 -7.95 2.73 7.80
N LEU A 26 -7.49 1.79 8.62
CA LEU A 26 -7.59 0.35 8.36
C LEU A 26 -8.97 -0.18 8.77
N PRO A 27 -9.35 -1.37 8.29
CA PRO A 27 -10.54 -2.07 8.80
C PRO A 27 -10.48 -2.22 10.32
N ALA A 28 -11.52 -1.74 11.01
CA ALA A 28 -11.61 -1.82 12.47
C ALA A 28 -11.80 -3.25 13.00
N GLN A 29 -12.21 -4.17 12.15
CA GLN A 29 -12.40 -5.58 12.47
C GLN A 29 -11.20 -6.39 11.97
N GLY A 30 -10.74 -7.33 12.78
CA GLY A 30 -9.74 -8.31 12.35
C GLY A 30 -10.28 -9.25 11.28
N GLY A 31 -9.39 -9.80 10.45
CA GLY A 31 -9.75 -10.71 9.37
C GLY A 31 -8.73 -10.73 8.24
N VAL A 32 -9.05 -11.44 7.17
CA VAL A 32 -8.25 -11.46 5.93
C VAL A 32 -8.90 -10.54 4.91
N PHE A 33 -8.16 -9.53 4.48
CA PHE A 33 -8.65 -8.52 3.56
C PHE A 33 -7.86 -8.55 2.26
N THR A 34 -8.55 -8.31 1.15
CA THR A 34 -7.88 -7.97 -0.10
C THR A 34 -7.19 -6.61 0.04
N PRO A 35 -6.13 -6.32 -0.72
CA PRO A 35 -5.43 -5.03 -0.62
C PRO A 35 -6.35 -3.82 -0.79
N ALA A 36 -7.35 -3.90 -1.68
CA ALA A 36 -8.34 -2.85 -1.86
C ALA A 36 -9.24 -2.66 -0.61
N GLY A 37 -9.63 -3.74 0.06
CA GLY A 37 -10.40 -3.68 1.30
C GLY A 37 -9.59 -3.18 2.49
N ALA A 38 -8.30 -3.52 2.56
CA ALA A 38 -7.41 -3.11 3.65
C ALA A 38 -6.91 -1.66 3.51
N PHE A 39 -6.50 -1.27 2.30
CA PHE A 39 -5.77 -0.02 2.04
C PHE A 39 -6.55 1.00 1.21
N GLY A 40 -7.79 0.70 0.79
CA GLY A 40 -8.57 1.61 -0.06
C GLY A 40 -8.87 2.98 0.56
N ARG A 41 -8.74 3.10 1.89
CA ARG A 41 -8.91 4.37 2.63
C ARG A 41 -7.58 4.99 3.11
N THR A 42 -6.44 4.33 2.88
CA THR A 42 -5.13 4.82 3.33
C THR A 42 -4.47 5.67 2.26
N SER A 43 -3.33 6.30 2.58
CA SER A 43 -2.54 7.05 1.60
C SER A 43 -1.58 6.19 0.77
N LEU A 44 -1.76 4.85 0.75
CA LEU A 44 -0.83 3.91 0.09
C LEU A 44 -0.53 4.27 -1.36
N MET A 45 -1.55 4.57 -2.18
CA MET A 45 -1.33 4.98 -3.58
C MET A 45 -0.46 6.23 -3.68
N LYS A 46 -0.74 7.26 -2.87
CA LYS A 46 0.04 8.51 -2.86
C LYS A 46 1.49 8.28 -2.43
N TYR A 47 1.69 7.39 -1.45
CA TYR A 47 3.02 6.98 -1.02
C TYR A 47 3.78 6.28 -2.16
N LEU A 48 3.14 5.36 -2.87
CA LEU A 48 3.75 4.65 -3.99
C LEU A 48 4.05 5.59 -5.16
N GLU A 49 3.17 6.56 -5.45
CA GLU A 49 3.44 7.60 -6.44
C GLU A 49 4.72 8.40 -6.11
N LYS A 50 4.89 8.76 -4.83
CA LYS A 50 6.11 9.42 -4.35
C LYS A 50 7.35 8.53 -4.48
N GLU A 51 7.20 7.23 -4.31
CA GLU A 51 8.27 6.23 -4.45
C GLU A 51 8.57 5.85 -5.92
N GLY A 52 7.91 6.50 -6.89
CA GLY A 52 8.18 6.36 -8.32
C GLY A 52 7.23 5.42 -9.07
N PHE A 53 6.11 5.01 -8.47
CA PHE A 53 5.06 4.30 -9.19
C PHE A 53 4.17 5.28 -9.97
N SER A 54 3.65 4.84 -11.12
CA SER A 54 2.68 5.61 -11.91
C SER A 54 1.42 4.77 -12.10
N PHE A 55 0.27 5.32 -11.70
CA PHE A 55 -1.02 4.67 -11.83
C PHE A 55 -1.84 5.37 -12.91
N ILE A 56 -2.17 4.66 -13.98
CA ILE A 56 -3.02 5.18 -15.05
C ILE A 56 -4.46 4.88 -14.68
N ARG A 57 -5.29 5.92 -14.50
CA ARG A 57 -6.72 5.74 -14.30
C ARG A 57 -7.36 5.45 -15.66
N LYS A 58 -7.94 4.26 -15.82
CA LYS A 58 -8.81 3.92 -16.95
C LYS A 58 -10.25 4.29 -16.66
#